data_AF-A0AA95KIW7-F1
#
_entry.id   AF-A0AA95KIW7-F1
#
_cell.length_a   1.000
_cell.length_b   1.000
_cell.length_c   1.000
_cell.angle_alpha   90.00
_cell.angle_beta   90.00
_cell.angle_gamma   90.00
#
_symmetry.space_group_name_H-M   'P 1'
#
loop_
_entity.id
_entity.type
_entity.pdbx_description
1 polymer ?
#
loop_
_entity_poly.entity_id
_entity_poly.type
_entity_poly.pdbx_seq_one_letter_code
_entity_poly.pdbx_strand_id
1 'polypeptide(L)'
;MRSTVCLGLPLILSLAIFPSSSMAAIKATLKITANQETVIRKIMNLPINIIYTLIVNDSDFNGKLNVGDVAIATNTKNNTDTKQHTLTAKDIYIINKI
;
A
#
# COMPACT_ATOMS: atom_id res chain seq x y z
N MET A 1 -9.45 60.72 -27.26
CA MET A 1 -9.78 59.33 -26.93
C MET A 1 -8.47 58.55 -26.82
N ARG A 2 -8.02 58.29 -25.59
CA ARG A 2 -6.82 57.50 -25.31
C ARG A 2 -7.25 56.29 -24.49
N SER A 3 -7.03 55.09 -25.02
CA SER A 3 -6.57 53.96 -24.21
C SER A 3 -6.17 52.82 -25.14
N THR A 4 -4.88 52.64 -25.29
CA THR A 4 -4.24 51.38 -25.68
C THR A 4 -3.68 50.71 -24.44
N VAL A 5 -3.42 49.40 -24.56
CA VAL A 5 -2.59 48.53 -23.69
C VAL A 5 -3.40 47.83 -22.58
N CYS A 6 -3.29 46.52 -22.31
CA CYS A 6 -2.36 45.46 -22.71
C CYS A 6 -3.08 44.11 -22.76
N LEU A 7 -2.57 43.19 -23.58
CA LEU A 7 -2.94 41.78 -23.65
C LEU A 7 -2.66 41.07 -22.31
N GLY A 8 -3.70 40.49 -21.70
CA GLY A 8 -3.57 39.62 -20.52
C GLY A 8 -2.92 38.29 -20.88
N LEU A 9 -1.62 38.17 -20.58
CA LEU A 9 -0.82 36.96 -20.68
C LEU A 9 -1.33 35.90 -19.66
N PRO A 10 -1.49 34.61 -20.03
CA PRO A 10 -1.93 33.58 -19.09
C PRO A 10 -0.73 33.09 -18.27
N LEU A 11 -0.67 33.44 -16.99
CA LEU A 11 0.32 32.89 -16.07
C LEU A 11 -0.23 31.62 -15.40
N ILE A 12 0.03 30.47 -16.00
CA ILE A 12 -0.07 29.17 -15.34
C ILE A 12 1.22 29.00 -14.53
N LEU A 13 1.18 29.04 -13.20
CA LEU A 13 2.19 28.38 -12.37
C LEU A 13 1.71 28.21 -10.91
N SER A 14 1.25 27.00 -10.63
CA SER A 14 1.39 26.23 -9.38
C SER A 14 1.36 26.95 -8.03
N LEU A 15 0.44 26.54 -7.14
CA LEU A 15 0.82 25.79 -5.93
C LEU A 15 -0.45 25.18 -5.33
N ALA A 16 -0.67 23.87 -5.52
CA ALA A 16 -1.64 23.15 -4.72
C ALA A 16 -1.07 23.08 -3.29
N ILE A 17 -1.41 24.05 -2.47
CA ILE A 17 -1.20 23.98 -1.02
C ILE A 17 -2.27 23.02 -0.51
N PHE A 18 -1.97 21.73 -0.50
CA PHE A 18 -2.67 20.82 0.40
C PHE A 18 -2.13 21.09 1.80
N PRO A 19 -2.92 21.68 2.72
CA PRO A 19 -2.47 21.89 4.07
C PRO A 19 -2.16 20.54 4.70
N SER A 20 -0.89 20.39 5.08
CA SER A 20 -0.38 19.34 5.94
C SER A 20 -1.10 19.40 7.28
N SER A 21 -2.11 18.55 7.46
CA SER A 21 -2.69 18.27 8.76
C SER A 21 -2.90 16.77 8.87
N SER A 22 -1.93 16.12 9.52
CA SER A 22 -1.98 14.76 10.06
C SER A 22 -2.68 13.75 9.14
N MET A 23 -1.94 13.20 8.18
CA MET A 23 -2.34 11.97 7.52
C MET A 23 -2.42 10.90 8.61
N ALA A 24 -3.58 10.73 9.24
CA ALA A 24 -3.97 9.43 9.74
C ALA A 24 -3.69 8.51 8.55
N ALA A 25 -2.64 7.71 8.63
CA ALA A 25 -2.30 6.78 7.57
C ALA A 25 -3.55 5.93 7.41
N ILE A 26 -4.37 6.24 6.40
CA ILE A 26 -5.52 5.44 6.05
C ILE A 26 -4.86 4.13 5.68
N LYS A 27 -4.92 3.14 6.56
CA LYS A 27 -4.23 1.88 6.32
C LYS A 27 -5.02 1.15 5.25
N ALA A 28 -4.67 1.37 3.99
CA ALA A 28 -5.34 0.74 2.88
C ALA A 28 -5.00 -0.75 2.92
N THR A 29 -6.02 -1.59 3.12
CA THR A 29 -5.83 -3.04 3.15
C THR A 29 -6.15 -3.60 1.77
N LEU A 30 -5.19 -4.30 1.17
CA LEU A 30 -5.41 -4.99 -0.10
C LEU A 30 -6.22 -6.26 0.10
N LYS A 31 -7.23 -6.44 -0.76
CA LYS A 31 -7.91 -7.73 -0.89
C LYS A 31 -7.10 -8.62 -1.81
N ILE A 32 -6.51 -9.66 -1.25
CA ILE A 32 -5.76 -10.69 -1.98
C ILE A 32 -6.61 -11.93 -2.23
N THR A 33 -6.25 -12.73 -3.22
CA THR A 33 -6.87 -14.04 -3.47
C THR A 33 -6.35 -15.11 -2.51
N ALA A 34 -7.09 -16.21 -2.35
CA ALA A 34 -6.68 -17.34 -1.50
C ALA A 34 -5.35 -17.98 -1.93
N ASN A 35 -5.07 -18.01 -3.24
CA ASN A 35 -3.81 -18.52 -3.79
C ASN A 35 -2.64 -17.60 -3.41
N GLN A 36 -2.82 -16.28 -3.59
CA GLN A 36 -1.81 -15.29 -3.20
C GLN A 36 -1.56 -15.32 -1.69
N GLU A 37 -2.62 -15.42 -0.88
CA GLU A 37 -2.51 -15.59 0.56
C GLU A 37 -1.66 -16.81 0.93
N THR A 38 -1.91 -17.97 0.29
CA THR A 38 -1.13 -19.19 0.53
C THR A 38 0.35 -18.99 0.25
N VAL A 39 0.69 -18.29 -0.83
CA VAL A 39 2.09 -17.99 -1.19
C VAL A 39 2.71 -17.01 -0.20
N ILE A 40 2.00 -15.94 0.19
CA ILE A 40 2.49 -14.97 1.17
C ILE A 40 2.76 -15.65 2.52
N ARG A 41 1.88 -16.55 2.96
CA ARG A 41 2.09 -17.33 4.20
C ARG A 41 3.38 -18.17 4.16
N LYS A 42 3.72 -18.73 2.99
CA LYS A 42 4.99 -19.47 2.78
C LYS A 42 6.20 -18.54 2.81
N ILE A 43 6.12 -17.38 2.14
CA ILE A 43 7.18 -16.37 2.14
C ILE A 43 7.49 -15.89 3.57
N MET A 44 6.45 -15.66 4.37
CA MET A 44 6.56 -15.25 5.77
C MET A 44 6.94 -16.41 6.72
N ASN A 45 7.16 -17.62 6.21
CA ASN A 45 7.47 -18.83 6.97
C ASN A 45 6.54 -19.02 8.19
N LEU A 46 5.23 -18.88 7.97
CA LEU A 46 4.24 -19.02 9.04
C LEU A 46 4.01 -20.48 9.37
N PRO A 47 4.07 -20.87 10.66
CA PRO A 47 3.84 -22.25 11.07
C PRO A 47 2.38 -22.63 10.86
N ILE A 48 2.16 -23.84 10.32
CA ILE A 48 0.82 -24.33 9.91
C ILE A 48 -0.08 -24.65 11.11
N ASN A 49 0.51 -24.92 12.27
CA ASN A 49 -0.22 -25.27 13.50
C ASN A 49 -0.80 -24.06 14.26
N ILE A 50 -0.51 -22.83 13.80
CA ILE A 50 -1.02 -21.60 14.40
C ILE A 50 -1.92 -20.90 13.39
N ILE A 51 -3.11 -20.51 13.84
CA ILE A 51 -4.03 -19.72 13.04
C ILE A 51 -3.54 -18.27 13.06
N TYR A 52 -3.15 -17.76 11.89
CA TYR A 52 -2.82 -16.35 11.68
C TYR A 52 -3.88 -15.69 10.80
N THR A 53 -4.31 -14.50 11.19
CA THR A 53 -5.00 -13.56 10.32
C THR A 53 -3.97 -12.82 9.47
N LEU A 54 -4.04 -12.93 8.14
CA LEU A 54 -3.14 -12.24 7.21
C LEU A 54 -3.84 -11.00 6.64
N ILE A 55 -3.13 -9.87 6.66
CA ILE A 55 -3.54 -8.59 6.09
C ILE A 55 -2.37 -8.07 5.25
N VAL A 56 -2.64 -7.51 4.08
CA VAL A 56 -1.61 -6.81 3.30
C VAL A 56 -1.93 -5.32 3.29
N ASN A 57 -0.99 -4.51 3.76
CA ASN A 57 -1.07 -3.07 3.70
C ASN A 57 -0.59 -2.58 2.33
N ASP A 58 -1.45 -1.85 1.65
CA ASP A 58 -1.16 -1.09 0.43
C ASP A 58 -0.33 0.14 0.82
N SER A 59 0.97 0.09 0.58
CA SER A 59 1.88 1.16 0.99
C SER A 59 1.82 2.36 0.04
N ASP A 60 1.43 2.15 -1.21
CA ASP A 60 1.40 3.16 -2.27
C ASP A 60 -0.02 3.57 -2.71
N PHE A 61 -1.04 2.96 -2.10
CA PHE A 61 -2.46 3.27 -2.29
C PHE A 61 -2.96 3.02 -3.72
N ASN A 62 -2.32 2.13 -4.47
CA ASN A 62 -2.67 1.89 -5.87
C ASN A 62 -3.72 0.76 -6.06
N GLY A 63 -4.11 0.09 -4.97
CA GLY A 63 -5.12 -0.97 -4.96
C GLY A 63 -4.65 -2.30 -5.57
N LYS A 64 -3.36 -2.46 -5.82
CA LYS A 64 -2.74 -3.66 -6.40
C LYS A 64 -1.55 -4.08 -5.55
N LEU A 65 -1.26 -5.39 -5.58
CA LEU A 65 -0.12 -5.95 -4.86
C LEU A 65 1.20 -5.58 -5.57
N ASN A 66 2.05 -4.81 -4.90
CA ASN A 66 3.30 -4.30 -5.43
C ASN A 66 4.47 -4.42 -4.46
N VAL A 67 5.65 -4.13 -4.98
CA VAL A 67 6.89 -4.08 -4.20
C VAL A 67 6.79 -2.95 -3.19
N GLY A 68 7.08 -3.23 -1.93
CA GLY A 68 6.96 -2.26 -0.84
C GLY A 68 5.67 -2.37 -0.02
N ASP A 69 4.68 -3.13 -0.49
CA ASP A 69 3.51 -3.47 0.33
C ASP A 69 3.92 -4.34 1.51
N VAL A 70 3.17 -4.24 2.62
CA VAL A 70 3.54 -4.91 3.87
C VAL A 70 2.53 -5.97 4.21
N ALA A 71 2.94 -7.24 4.15
CA ALA A 71 2.18 -8.36 4.66
C ALA A 71 2.33 -8.44 6.19
N ILE A 72 1.21 -8.54 6.89
CA ILE A 72 1.10 -8.57 8.35
C ILE A 72 0.29 -9.80 8.73
N ALA A 73 0.91 -10.71 9.48
CA ALA A 73 0.27 -11.91 10.00
C ALA A 73 0.17 -11.80 11.52
N THR A 74 -1.05 -11.82 12.06
CA THR A 74 -1.30 -11.75 13.50
C THR A 74 -1.90 -13.06 13.98
N ASN A 75 -1.30 -13.66 15.01
CA ASN A 75 -1.79 -14.88 15.63
C ASN A 75 -3.17 -14.63 16.26
N THR A 76 -4.18 -15.35 15.76
CA THR A 76 -5.58 -15.14 16.12
C THR A 76 -5.88 -15.53 17.58
N LYS A 77 -5.08 -16.40 18.20
CA LYS A 77 -5.34 -16.90 19.56
C LYS A 77 -4.96 -15.89 20.64
N ASN A 78 -3.86 -15.17 20.46
CA ASN A 78 -3.29 -14.30 21.49
C ASN A 78 -3.12 -12.85 21.05
N ASN A 79 -3.27 -12.52 19.76
CA ASN A 79 -3.09 -11.17 19.20
C ASN A 79 -1.74 -10.50 19.58
N THR A 80 -0.76 -11.27 20.03
CA THR A 80 0.54 -10.75 20.49
C THR A 80 1.70 -11.15 19.59
N ASP A 81 1.56 -12.26 18.85
CA ASP A 81 2.54 -12.66 17.85
C ASP A 81 2.14 -12.10 16.48
N THR A 82 2.68 -10.92 16.18
CA THR A 82 2.53 -10.26 14.87
C THR A 82 3.85 -10.33 14.12
N LYS A 83 3.79 -10.93 12.93
CA LYS A 83 4.88 -10.97 11.96
C LYS A 83 4.60 -10.00 10.84
N GLN A 84 5.64 -9.33 10.36
CA GLN A 84 5.55 -8.40 9.24
C GLN A 84 6.62 -8.72 8.20
N HIS A 85 6.29 -8.55 6.93
CA HIS A 85 7.20 -8.74 5.82
C HIS A 85 6.89 -7.74 4.71
N THR A 86 7.86 -6.89 4.38
CA THR A 86 7.78 -6.01 3.22
C THR A 86 8.03 -6.82 1.96
N LEU A 87 7.05 -6.82 1.05
CA LEU A 87 7.11 -7.58 -0.19
C LEU A 87 8.21 -7.03 -1.10
N THR A 88 9.15 -7.90 -1.47
CA THR A 88 10.23 -7.60 -2.39
C THR A 88 9.82 -7.88 -3.84
N ALA A 89 10.61 -7.42 -4.82
CA ALA A 89 10.40 -7.76 -6.23
C ALA A 89 10.35 -9.28 -6.49
N LYS A 90 11.15 -10.05 -5.75
CA LYS A 90 11.16 -11.52 -5.83
C LYS A 90 9.84 -12.11 -5.33
N ASP A 91 9.32 -11.59 -4.22
CA ASP A 91 8.06 -12.05 -3.63
C ASP A 91 6.89 -11.82 -4.59
N ILE A 92 6.79 -10.60 -5.13
CA ILE A 92 5.76 -10.24 -6.11
C ILE A 92 5.82 -11.10 -7.36
N TYR A 93 7.04 -11.40 -7.86
CA TYR A 93 7.21 -12.31 -8.99
C TYR A 93 6.66 -13.71 -8.70
N ILE A 94 6.92 -14.26 -7.50
CA ILE A 94 6.41 -15.58 -7.10
C ILE A 94 4.89 -15.54 -6.91
N ILE A 95 4.36 -14.48 -6.31
CA ILE A 95 2.92 -14.33 -6.03
C ILE A 95 2.10 -14.13 -7.31
N ASN A 96 2.65 -13.52 -8.35
CA ASN A 96 1.96 -13.31 -9.63
C ASN A 96 2.14 -14.48 -10.63
N LYS A 97 2.93 -15.49 -10.28
CA LYS A 97 3.22 -16.68 -11.11
C LYS A 97 2.22 -17.83 -10.93
N ILE A 98 1.23 -17.66 -10.05
CA ILE A 98 0.24 -18.66 -9.64
C ILE A 98 -0.98 -18.62 -10.57
#